data_AF-A0A0C3BXV0-F1
#
_entry.id   AF-A0A0C3BXV0-F1
#
_cell.length_a   1.000
_cell.length_b   1.000
_cell.length_c   1.000
_cell.angle_alpha   90.00
_cell.angle_beta   90.00
_cell.angle_gamma   90.00
#
_symmetry.space_group_name_H-M   'P 1'
#
loop_
_entity.id
_entity.type
_entity.pdbx_description
1 polymer ?
#
loop_
_entity_poly.entity_id
_entity_poly.type
_entity_poly.pdbx_seq_one_letter_code
_entity_poly.pdbx_strand_id
1 'polypeptide(L)'
;MEVIPRTLVQNSGGNAIRVLTELRAKHANGEHSWGVNGETGKIVDMKTYGLYESASVKIQTFKTAIEAARMLLRVDDVVQATRKEKEQGQSQGPPPEEMEG
;
A
#
# COMPACT_ATOMS: atom_id res chain seq x y z
N MET A 1 10.93 8.79 -7.43
CA MET A 1 10.29 7.98 -6.37
C MET A 1 11.38 7.31 -5.56
N GLU A 2 11.35 7.42 -4.22
CA GLU A 2 12.49 6.98 -3.39
C GLU A 2 12.11 6.07 -2.23
N VAL A 3 10.82 5.81 -2.01
CA VAL A 3 10.38 4.97 -0.89
C VAL A 3 10.95 3.55 -0.97
N ILE A 4 11.00 2.95 -2.17
CA ILE A 4 11.53 1.59 -2.36
C ILE A 4 13.01 1.50 -1.95
N PRO A 5 13.96 2.25 -2.55
CA PRO A 5 15.35 2.17 -2.15
C PRO A 5 15.58 2.63 -0.70
N ARG A 6 14.80 3.60 -0.20
CA ARG A 6 14.88 4.03 1.20
C ARG A 6 14.55 2.89 2.17
N THR A 7 13.43 2.22 1.95
CA THR A 7 12.98 1.12 2.80
C THR A 7 13.94 -0.06 2.72
N LEU A 8 14.49 -0.36 1.53
CA LEU A 8 15.53 -1.39 1.39
C LEU A 8 16.75 -1.08 2.25
N VAL A 9 17.30 0.13 2.17
CA VAL A 9 18.47 0.51 2.99
C VAL A 9 18.16 0.42 4.49
N GLN A 10 16.97 0.86 4.92
CA GLN A 10 16.56 0.78 6.32
C GLN A 10 16.48 -0.67 6.80
N ASN A 11 15.91 -1.57 6.01
CA ASN A 11 15.81 -2.99 6.33
C ASN A 11 17.17 -3.69 6.35
N SER A 12 18.13 -3.22 5.55
CA SER A 12 19.51 -3.70 5.56
C SER A 12 20.37 -3.10 6.68
N GLY A 13 19.79 -2.28 7.58
CA GLY A 13 20.53 -1.62 8.67
C GLY A 13 21.45 -0.47 8.21
N GLY A 14 21.30 0.00 6.98
CA GLY A 14 22.13 1.06 6.41
C GLY A 14 21.64 2.47 6.74
N ASN A 15 22.52 3.46 6.58
CA ASN A 15 22.15 4.88 6.69
C ASN A 15 21.46 5.34 5.39
N ALA A 16 20.13 5.39 5.40
CA ALA A 16 19.33 5.75 4.24
C ALA A 16 19.67 7.13 3.65
N ILE A 17 20.02 8.13 4.47
CA ILE A 17 20.36 9.47 3.98
C ILE A 17 21.65 9.41 3.16
N ARG A 18 22.69 8.77 3.71
CA ARG A 18 23.99 8.68 3.03
C ARG A 18 23.88 7.89 1.73
N VAL A 19 23.27 6.71 1.78
CA VAL A 19 23.17 5.79 0.63
C VAL A 19 22.30 6.38 -0.49
N LEU A 20 21.17 7.02 -0.16
CA LEU A 20 20.34 7.67 -1.19
C LEU A 20 21.04 8.89 -1.81
N THR A 21 21.84 9.62 -1.05
CA THR A 21 22.63 10.75 -1.57
C THR A 21 23.65 10.26 -2.60
N GLU A 22 24.38 9.19 -2.27
CA GLU A 22 25.35 8.56 -3.18
C GLU A 22 24.67 7.99 -4.44
N LEU A 23 23.55 7.30 -4.26
CA LEU A 23 22.78 6.73 -5.36
C LEU A 23 22.26 7.81 -6.33
N ARG A 24 21.74 8.93 -5.79
CA ARG A 24 21.29 10.07 -6.59
C ARG A 24 22.44 10.69 -7.38
N ALA A 25 23.61 10.87 -6.76
CA ALA A 25 24.77 11.43 -7.44
C ALA A 25 25.18 10.57 -8.65
N LYS A 26 25.19 9.24 -8.48
CA LYS A 26 25.44 8.28 -9.57
C LYS A 26 24.40 8.39 -10.69
N HIS A 27 23.12 8.40 -10.34
CA HIS A 27 22.04 8.50 -11.32
C HIS A 27 22.01 9.84 -12.05
N ALA A 28 22.37 10.94 -11.38
CA ALA A 28 22.49 12.27 -11.98
C ALA A 28 23.63 12.35 -13.01
N ASN A 29 24.67 11.53 -12.85
CA ASN A 29 25.77 11.40 -13.82
C ASN A 29 25.43 10.47 -15.00
N GLY A 30 24.18 10.03 -15.16
CA GLY A 30 23.73 9.12 -16.21
C GLY A 30 23.99 7.64 -15.92
N GLU A 31 24.51 7.30 -14.73
CA GLU A 31 24.77 5.91 -14.34
C GLU A 31 23.50 5.26 -13.75
N HIS A 32 22.56 4.86 -14.60
CA HIS A 32 21.25 4.35 -14.17
C HIS A 32 21.22 2.89 -13.70
N SER A 33 22.31 2.14 -13.86
CA SER A 33 22.40 0.74 -13.42
C SER A 33 22.70 0.57 -11.94
N TRP A 34 23.05 1.65 -11.22
CA TRP A 34 23.33 1.59 -9.80
C TRP A 34 22.06 1.36 -8.98
N GLY A 35 22.16 0.53 -7.94
CA GLY A 35 21.08 0.27 -6.99
C GLY A 35 21.60 -0.05 -5.60
N VAL A 36 20.72 -0.48 -4.69
CA VAL A 36 21.07 -0.85 -3.32
C VAL A 36 21.22 -2.37 -3.20
N ASN A 37 22.34 -2.83 -2.68
CA ASN A 37 22.53 -4.23 -2.28
C ASN A 37 21.83 -4.47 -0.93
N GLY A 38 20.85 -5.39 -0.91
CA GLY A 38 20.02 -5.67 0.26
C GLY A 38 20.72 -6.40 1.41
N GLU A 39 21.87 -7.03 1.16
CA GLU A 39 22.65 -7.75 2.20
C GLU A 39 23.59 -6.79 2.94
N THR A 40 24.19 -5.85 2.21
CA THR A 40 25.22 -4.94 2.74
C THR A 40 24.72 -3.52 3.02
N GLY A 41 23.56 -3.14 2.48
CA GLY A 41 23.01 -1.79 2.57
C GLY A 41 23.82 -0.72 1.83
N LYS A 42 24.74 -1.12 0.92
CA LYS A 42 25.59 -0.22 0.12
C LYS A 42 25.10 -0.16 -1.34
N ILE A 43 25.55 0.85 -2.08
CA ILE A 43 25.27 0.89 -3.52
C ILE A 43 26.18 -0.05 -4.30
N VAL A 44 25.66 -0.63 -5.38
CA VAL A 44 26.40 -1.47 -6.31
C VAL A 44 25.84 -1.29 -7.73
N ASP A 45 26.67 -1.45 -8.74
CA ASP A 45 26.20 -1.56 -10.12
C ASP A 45 25.46 -2.89 -10.33
N MET A 46 24.14 -2.82 -10.50
CA MET A 46 23.29 -4.00 -10.64
C MET A 46 23.57 -4.80 -11.91
N LYS A 47 24.09 -4.12 -12.95
CA LYS A 47 24.47 -4.76 -14.20
C LYS A 47 25.63 -5.73 -13.99
N THR A 48 26.66 -5.26 -13.28
CA THR A 48 27.86 -6.03 -12.95
C THR A 48 27.58 -7.06 -11.85
N TYR A 49 26.71 -6.74 -10.90
CA TYR A 49 26.22 -7.68 -9.88
C TYR A 49 25.39 -8.83 -10.47
N GLY A 50 24.88 -8.67 -11.70
CA GLY A 50 24.11 -9.70 -12.41
C GLY A 50 22.64 -9.79 -11.99
N LEU A 51 22.12 -8.75 -11.33
CA LEU A 51 20.73 -8.71 -10.88
C LEU A 51 19.86 -7.96 -11.88
N TYR A 52 18.96 -8.70 -12.53
CA TYR A 52 17.97 -8.17 -13.46
C TYR A 52 16.57 -8.59 -13.05
N GLU A 53 15.60 -7.76 -13.41
CA GLU A 53 14.19 -8.04 -13.23
C GLU A 53 13.43 -7.78 -14.53
N SER A 54 12.25 -8.38 -14.66
CA SER A 54 11.39 -8.15 -15.82
C SER A 54 10.82 -6.73 -15.79
N ALA A 55 10.95 -6.02 -16.92
CA ALA A 55 10.32 -4.71 -17.10
C ALA A 55 8.80 -4.75 -16.87
N SER A 56 8.15 -5.87 -17.22
CA SER A 56 6.71 -6.07 -17.02
C SER A 56 6.31 -5.97 -15.55
N VAL A 57 7.15 -6.44 -14.62
CA VAL A 57 6.90 -6.33 -13.18
C VAL A 57 6.87 -4.87 -12.77
N LYS A 58 7.92 -4.10 -13.11
CA LYS A 58 7.99 -2.67 -12.77
C LYS A 58 6.83 -1.88 -13.37
N ILE A 59 6.53 -2.09 -14.65
CA ILE A 59 5.41 -1.42 -15.33
C ILE A 59 4.09 -1.72 -14.63
N GLN A 60 3.82 -3.01 -14.34
CA GLN A 60 2.56 -3.40 -13.72
C GLN A 60 2.44 -2.88 -12.30
N THR A 61 3.52 -2.91 -11.51
CA THR A 61 3.53 -2.34 -10.15
C THR A 61 3.15 -0.87 -10.16
N PHE A 62 3.72 -0.07 -11.07
CA PHE A 62 3.35 1.35 -11.19
C PHE A 62 1.90 1.55 -11.60
N LYS A 63 1.44 0.84 -12.63
CA LYS A 63 0.04 0.92 -13.09
C LYS A 63 -0.94 0.60 -11.98
N THR A 64 -0.76 -0.53 -11.29
CA THR A 64 -1.65 -0.95 -10.21
C THR A 64 -1.61 0.03 -9.03
N ALA A 65 -0.42 0.50 -8.63
CA ALA A 65 -0.30 1.45 -7.52
C ALA A 65 -0.99 2.79 -7.81
N ILE A 66 -0.84 3.31 -9.03
CA ILE A 66 -1.47 4.57 -9.45
C ILE A 66 -2.98 4.41 -9.54
N GLU A 67 -3.50 3.34 -10.15
CA GLU A 67 -4.95 3.10 -10.21
C GLU A 67 -5.55 2.91 -8.82
N ALA A 68 -4.88 2.20 -7.91
CA ALA A 68 -5.32 2.06 -6.53
C ALA A 68 -5.37 3.42 -5.81
N ALA A 69 -4.31 4.23 -5.91
CA ALA A 69 -4.28 5.57 -5.33
C ALA A 69 -5.38 6.47 -5.92
N ARG A 70 -5.58 6.42 -7.24
CA ARG A 70 -6.64 7.16 -7.93
C ARG A 70 -8.03 6.73 -7.45
N MET A 71 -8.28 5.42 -7.30
CA MET A 71 -9.56 4.92 -6.79
C MET A 71 -9.84 5.48 -5.40
N LEU A 72 -8.85 5.45 -4.51
CA LEU A 72 -8.98 5.98 -3.14
C LEU A 72 -9.21 7.50 -3.13
N LEU A 73 -8.45 8.27 -3.91
CA LEU A 73 -8.58 9.73 -3.98
C LEU A 73 -9.89 10.20 -4.60
N ARG A 74 -10.60 9.34 -5.35
CA ARG A 74 -11.91 9.66 -5.96
C ARG A 74 -13.08 9.48 -5.02
N VAL A 75 -12.90 8.78 -3.89
CA VAL A 75 -13.96 8.60 -2.90
C VAL A 75 -14.03 9.86 -2.05
N ASP A 76 -15.18 10.53 -2.10
CA ASP A 76 -15.48 11.76 -1.35
C ASP A 76 -16.16 11.46 -0.01
N ASP A 77 -16.99 10.40 0.07
CA ASP A 77 -17.62 9.94 1.30
C ASP A 77 -17.76 8.41 1.34
N VAL A 78 -17.77 7.84 2.56
CA VAL A 78 -17.95 6.41 2.82
C VAL A 78 -19.10 6.24 3.80
N VAL A 79 -20.28 5.87 3.29
CA VAL A 79 -21.44 5.56 4.13
C VAL A 79 -21.41 4.08 4.53
N GLN A 80 -21.27 3.81 5.83
CA GLN A 80 -21.36 2.46 6.39
C GLN A 80 -22.76 2.24 6.99
N ALA A 81 -23.50 1.26 6.45
CA ALA A 81 -24.80 0.88 7.00
C ALA A 81 -24.63 -0.20 8.08
N THR A 82 -24.74 0.20 9.35
CA THR A 82 -24.90 -0.75 10.46
C THR A 82 -26.37 -1.18 10.55
N ARG A 83 -26.64 -2.48 10.38
CA ARG A 83 -27.96 -3.03 10.73
C ARG A 83 -28.10 -2.96 12.24
N LYS A 84 -28.98 -2.10 12.75
CA LYS A 84 -29.47 -2.24 14.13
C LYS A 84 -30.23 -3.57 14.20
N GLU A 85 -29.77 -4.49 15.03
CA GLU A 85 -30.59 -5.63 15.44
C GLU A 85 -31.90 -5.06 15.97
N LYS A 86 -33.02 -5.50 15.39
CA LYS A 86 -34.34 -5.12 15.90
C LYS A 86 -34.42 -5.66 17.33
N GLU A 87 -34.51 -4.77 18.31
CA GLU A 87 -34.94 -5.13 19.65
C GLU A 87 -36.30 -5.84 19.52
N GLN A 88 -36.31 -7.16 19.68
CA GLN A 88 -37.52 -7.93 19.94
C GLN A 88 -37.97 -7.59 21.38
N GLY A 89 -38.67 -6.47 21.53
CA GLY A 89 -39.28 -6.01 22.77
C GLY A 89 -40.76 -5.74 22.59
N GLN A 90 -41.57 -6.75 22.92
CA GLN A 90 -42.98 -6.73 23.37
C GLN A 90 -43.81 -5.43 23.26
N SER A 91 -44.97 -5.52 22.60
CA SER A 91 -46.19 -4.80 23.01
C SER A 91 -47.48 -5.50 22.55
N GLN A 92 -48.10 -6.21 23.49
CA GLN A 92 -49.54 -6.34 23.79
C GLN A 92 -50.57 -6.24 22.65
N GLY A 93 -51.27 -7.36 22.38
CA GLY A 93 -52.63 -7.35 21.83
C GLY A 93 -53.68 -7.48 22.95
N PRO A 94 -54.84 -6.81 22.86
CA PRO A 94 -55.84 -6.80 23.93
C PRO A 94 -56.54 -8.17 24.10
N PRO A 95 -57.11 -8.46 25.29
CA PRO A 95 -57.71 -9.76 25.59
C PRO A 95 -59.01 -9.99 24.81
N PRO A 96 -59.44 -11.24 24.57
CA PRO A 96 -60.68 -11.54 23.87
C PRO A 96 -61.90 -11.17 24.72
N GLU A 97 -62.81 -10.36 24.17
CA GLU A 97 -64.15 -10.11 24.71
C GLU A 97 -65.02 -11.37 24.56
N GLU A 98 -65.67 -11.73 25.67
CA GLU A 98 -66.73 -12.74 25.75
C GLU A 98 -67.93 -12.33 24.91
N MET A 99 -68.48 -13.27 24.12
CA MET A 99 -69.79 -13.10 23.49
C MET A 99 -70.66 -14.32 23.81
N GLU A 100 -71.43 -14.20 24.90
CA GLU A 100 -72.67 -14.95 25.11
C GLU A 100 -73.75 -14.41 24.16
N GLY A 101 -74.54 -15.32 23.56
CA GLY A 101 -75.72 -14.98 22.75
C GLY A 101 -76.07 -16.04 21.71
#